data_AF-A0A1G7MHD6-F1
#
_entry.id   AF-A0A1G7MHD6-F1
#
_cell.length_a   1.000
_cell.length_b   1.000
_cell.length_c   1.000
_cell.angle_alpha   90.00
_cell.angle_beta   90.00
_cell.angle_gamma   90.00
#
_symmetry.space_group_name_H-M   'P 1'
#
loop_
_entity.id
_entity.type
_entity.pdbx_description
1 polymer ?
#
loop_
_entity_poly.entity_id
_entity_poly.type
_entity_poly.pdbx_seq_one_letter_code
_entity_poly.pdbx_strand_id
1 'polypeptide(L)'
;MEQAYLIIGEVHDFEISDYIPHLGWISSQYLIRKIYTEASSHNFFLHDEQANRLFEFSAFEPSSLNSTESYQEVINLFKSFHPEIFND
;
A
#
# COMPACT_ATOMS: atom_id res chain seq x y z
N MET A 1 12.06 -6.96 17.50
CA MET A 1 11.54 -7.17 16.14
C MET A 1 11.56 -5.81 15.49
N GLU A 2 12.43 -5.61 14.50
CA GLU A 2 12.42 -4.38 13.70
C GLU A 2 11.16 -4.41 12.82
N GLN A 3 10.44 -3.30 12.73
CA GLN A 3 9.26 -3.19 11.87
C GLN A 3 9.73 -3.20 10.42
N ALA A 4 9.26 -4.17 9.61
CA ALA A 4 9.64 -4.31 8.21
C ALA A 4 9.15 -3.16 7.31
N TYR A 5 8.11 -2.45 7.77
CA TYR A 5 7.49 -1.34 7.06
C TYR A 5 7.28 -0.16 8.00
N LEU A 6 7.37 1.06 7.45
CA LEU A 6 7.12 2.30 8.15
C LEU A 6 6.04 3.09 7.42
N ILE A 7 4.94 3.40 8.11
CA ILE A 7 3.89 4.28 7.58
C ILE A 7 4.41 5.72 7.65
N ILE A 8 4.38 6.41 6.51
CA ILE A 8 4.83 7.79 6.39
C ILE A 8 3.65 8.73 6.63
N GLY A 9 2.53 8.51 5.94
CA GLY A 9 1.33 9.33 6.10
C GLY A 9 0.29 9.11 4.99
N GLU A 10 -0.79 9.87 5.07
CA GLU A 10 -1.82 9.94 4.02
C GLU A 10 -1.46 11.02 2.98
N VAL A 11 -1.63 10.68 1.71
CA VAL A 11 -1.47 11.60 0.58
C VAL A 11 -2.85 12.13 0.20
N HIS A 12 -3.06 13.43 0.38
CA HIS A 12 -4.37 14.06 0.16
C HIS A 12 -4.58 14.59 -1.28
N ASP A 13 -3.50 14.90 -1.99
CA ASP A 13 -3.52 15.39 -3.37
C ASP A 13 -2.79 14.37 -4.24
N PHE A 14 -3.55 13.47 -4.85
CA PHE A 14 -3.01 12.38 -5.67
C PHE A 14 -3.91 12.11 -6.88
N GLU A 15 -3.28 11.76 -8.01
CA GLU A 15 -3.97 11.19 -9.16
C GLU A 15 -3.46 9.76 -9.36
N ILE A 16 -4.35 8.76 -9.26
CA ILE A 16 -3.93 7.34 -9.30
C ILE A 16 -3.24 6.95 -10.62
N SER A 17 -3.48 7.71 -11.69
CA SER A 17 -2.85 7.55 -13.01
C SER A 17 -1.34 7.83 -13.01
N ASP A 18 -0.84 8.60 -12.03
CA ASP A 18 0.58 8.89 -11.84
C ASP A 18 1.33 7.71 -11.19
N TYR A 19 0.60 6.70 -10.69
CA TYR A 19 1.15 5.58 -9.96
C TYR A 19 1.04 4.27 -10.75
N ILE A 20 2.02 3.40 -10.55
CA ILE A 20 2.13 2.10 -11.23
C ILE A 20 1.83 0.98 -10.22
N PRO A 21 0.91 0.05 -10.50
CA PRO A 21 0.68 -1.10 -9.63
C PRO A 21 1.97 -1.86 -9.35
N HIS A 22 2.33 -2.04 -8.08
CA HIS A 22 3.59 -2.65 -7.68
C HIS A 22 3.62 -4.15 -7.99
N LEU A 23 2.51 -4.84 -7.74
CA LEU A 23 2.41 -6.28 -7.90
C LEU A 23 1.50 -6.64 -9.07
N GLY A 24 2.09 -7.23 -10.11
CA GLY A 24 1.36 -7.64 -11.32
C GLY A 24 0.30 -8.73 -11.10
N TRP A 25 0.26 -9.38 -9.92
CA TRP A 25 -0.84 -10.28 -9.52
C TRP A 25 -1.89 -9.57 -8.65
N ILE A 26 -1.54 -8.45 -8.01
CA ILE A 26 -2.47 -7.58 -7.26
C ILE A 26 -3.33 -6.73 -8.21
N SER A 27 -2.97 -6.64 -9.48
CA SER A 27 -3.88 -6.14 -10.53
C SER A 27 -5.08 -7.06 -10.78
N SER A 28 -5.23 -8.15 -10.01
CA SER A 28 -6.51 -8.81 -9.80
C SER A 28 -7.58 -7.77 -9.49
N GLN A 29 -8.56 -7.66 -10.40
CA GLN A 29 -9.75 -6.80 -10.37
C GLN A 29 -10.62 -6.92 -9.09
N TYR A 30 -10.23 -7.76 -8.13
CA TYR A 30 -10.99 -8.06 -6.92
C TYR A 30 -10.38 -7.54 -5.62
N LEU A 31 -9.17 -6.95 -5.66
CA LEU A 31 -8.58 -6.37 -4.45
C LEU A 31 -9.00 -4.91 -4.32
N ILE A 32 -9.75 -4.59 -3.27
CA ILE A 32 -10.17 -3.22 -2.93
C ILE A 32 -8.95 -2.34 -2.59
N ARG A 33 -7.91 -2.96 -2.04
CA ARG A 33 -6.70 -2.28 -1.57
C ARG A 33 -5.52 -2.74 -2.41
N LYS A 34 -4.83 -1.81 -3.06
CA LYS A 34 -3.78 -2.09 -4.03
C LYS A 34 -2.52 -1.31 -3.69
N ILE A 35 -1.38 -1.95 -3.84
CA ILE A 35 -0.09 -1.30 -3.62
C ILE A 35 0.46 -0.81 -4.95
N TYR A 36 0.92 0.43 -4.94
CA TYR A 36 1.50 1.13 -6.06
C TYR A 36 2.92 1.63 -5.74
N THR A 37 3.63 1.98 -6.80
CA THR A 37 4.92 2.66 -6.80
C THR A 37 4.87 3.85 -7.74
N GLU A 38 5.63 4.88 -7.44
CA GLU A 38 5.84 6.04 -8.30
C GLU A 38 7.27 5.97 -8.87
N ALA A 39 7.46 6.30 -10.15
CA ALA A 39 8.75 6.14 -10.83
C ALA A 39 9.91 6.95 -10.20
N SER A 40 9.59 8.07 -9.55
CA SER A 40 10.53 8.97 -8.88
C SER A 40 10.73 8.69 -7.39
N SER A 41 9.95 7.77 -6.80
CA SER A 41 9.94 7.54 -5.36
C SER A 41 10.53 6.17 -5.01
N HIS A 42 11.18 6.11 -3.84
CA HIS A 42 11.59 4.85 -3.22
C HIS A 42 10.50 4.30 -2.28
N ASN A 43 9.40 5.04 -2.12
CA ASN A 43 8.29 4.67 -1.27
C ASN A 43 7.22 3.92 -2.07
N PHE A 44 6.37 3.24 -1.31
CA PHE A 44 5.21 2.51 -1.78
C PHE A 44 3.95 3.24 -1.34
N PHE A 45 2.87 2.97 -2.08
CA PHE A 45 1.60 3.63 -1.85
C PHE A 45 0.48 2.60 -1.77
N LEU A 46 -0.19 2.50 -0.63
CA LEU A 46 -1.39 1.70 -0.48
C LEU A 46 -2.60 2.56 -0.83
N HIS A 47 -3.26 2.25 -1.94
CA HIS A 47 -4.52 2.86 -2.33
C HIS A 47 -5.69 2.01 -1.86
N ASP A 48 -6.62 2.62 -1.14
CA ASP A 48 -7.94 2.06 -0.86
C ASP A 48 -8.95 2.63 -1.85
N GLU A 49 -9.44 1.79 -2.78
CA GLU A 49 -10.35 2.22 -3.85
C GLU A 49 -11.75 2.56 -3.33
N GLN A 50 -12.17 1.98 -2.21
CA GLN A 50 -13.50 2.20 -1.64
C GLN A 50 -13.56 3.53 -0.90
N ALA A 51 -12.53 3.85 -0.12
CA ALA A 51 -12.43 5.12 0.59
C ALA A 51 -11.84 6.24 -0.27
N ASN A 52 -11.26 5.91 -1.43
CA ASN A 52 -10.48 6.82 -2.28
C ASN A 52 -9.38 7.54 -1.49
N ARG A 53 -8.59 6.77 -0.74
CA ARG A 53 -7.49 7.26 0.12
C ARG A 53 -6.19 6.60 -0.28
N LEU A 54 -5.12 7.37 -0.30
CA LEU A 54 -3.77 6.91 -0.63
C LEU A 54 -2.86 7.08 0.57
N PHE A 55 -2.12 6.04 0.93
CA PHE A 55 -1.19 6.06 2.04
C PHE A 55 0.21 5.73 1.59
N GLU A 56 1.17 6.57 1.98
CA GLU A 56 2.57 6.37 1.70
C GLU A 56 3.24 5.55 2.82
N PHE A 57 4.08 4.60 2.43
CA PHE A 57 4.90 3.81 3.35
C PHE A 57 6.24 3.45 2.73
N SER A 58 7.24 3.18 3.56
CA SER A 58 8.52 2.62 3.13
C SER A 58 8.66 1.17 3.58
N ALA A 59 9.36 0.36 2.78
CA ALA A 59 9.77 -0.97 3.14
C ALA A 59 11.29 -0.99 3.35
N PHE A 60 11.76 -1.62 4.43
CA PHE A 60 13.20 -1.74 4.68
C PHE A 60 13.92 -2.58 3.63
N GLU A 61 13.24 -3.62 3.13
CA GLU A 61 13.69 -4.44 2.01
C GLU A 61 12.64 -4.40 0.89
N PRO A 62 12.70 -3.43 -0.04
CA PRO A 62 11.72 -3.27 -1.13
C PRO A 62 11.49 -4.54 -1.95
N SER A 63 12.53 -5.37 -2.13
CA SER A 63 12.45 -6.64 -2.85
C SER A 63 11.57 -7.69 -2.18
N SER A 64 11.25 -7.54 -0.90
CA SER A 64 10.42 -8.50 -0.16
C SER A 64 8.93 -8.35 -0.46
N LEU A 65 8.49 -7.19 -0.97
CA LEU A 65 7.09 -6.89 -1.28
C LEU A 65 6.61 -7.54 -2.59
N ASN A 66 6.95 -8.81 -2.80
CA ASN A 66 6.64 -9.56 -4.02
C ASN A 66 5.68 -10.74 -3.79
N SER A 67 5.23 -10.95 -2.55
CA SER A 67 4.46 -12.11 -2.13
C SER A 67 3.10 -11.74 -1.53
N THR A 68 2.17 -12.69 -1.51
CA THR A 68 0.87 -12.53 -0.84
C THR A 68 1.04 -12.31 0.66
N GLU A 69 2.04 -12.94 1.28
CA GLU A 69 2.33 -12.81 2.71
C GLU A 69 2.71 -11.36 3.04
N SER A 70 3.68 -10.79 2.32
CA SER A 70 4.13 -9.41 2.50
C SER A 70 3.00 -8.39 2.24
N TYR A 71 2.13 -8.66 1.26
CA TYR A 71 0.92 -7.86 1.08
C TYR A 71 0.01 -7.91 2.31
N GLN A 72 -0.28 -9.10 2.85
CA GLN A 72 -1.13 -9.25 4.04
C GLN A 72 -0.50 -8.58 5.26
N GLU A 73 0.82 -8.60 5.41
CA GLU A 73 1.52 -7.87 6.46
C GLU A 73 1.28 -6.36 6.36
N VAL A 74 1.41 -5.77 5.17
CA VAL A 74 1.13 -4.34 4.94
C VAL A 74 -0.33 -4.04 5.26
N ILE A 75 -1.27 -4.86 4.79
CA ILE A 75 -2.71 -4.68 5.08
C ILE A 75 -2.99 -4.75 6.59
N ASN A 76 -2.43 -5.73 7.29
CA ASN A 76 -2.60 -5.87 8.74
C ASN A 76 -1.98 -4.70 9.50
N LEU A 77 -0.83 -4.21 9.05
CA LEU A 77 -0.21 -3.01 9.60
C LEU A 77 -1.15 -1.81 9.43
N PHE A 78 -1.61 -1.52 8.22
CA PHE A 78 -2.52 -0.39 7.99
C PHE A 78 -3.85 -0.51 8.72
N LYS A 79 -4.40 -1.72 8.86
CA LYS A 79 -5.59 -1.98 9.66
C LYS A 79 -5.41 -1.62 11.14
N SER A 80 -4.20 -1.76 11.68
CA SER A 80 -3.91 -1.38 13.07
C SER A 80 -3.86 0.15 13.28
N PHE A 81 -3.49 0.92 12.25
CA PHE A 81 -3.39 2.39 12.30
C PHE A 81 -4.67 3.10 11.86
N HIS A 82 -5.42 2.51 10.92
CA HIS A 82 -6.61 3.09 10.32
C HIS A 82 -7.82 2.15 10.36
N PRO A 83 -8.21 1.62 11.54
CA PRO A 83 -9.29 0.63 11.63
C PRO A 83 -10.61 1.11 11.01
N GLU A 84 -10.85 2.41 10.94
CA GLU A 84 -12.04 3.02 10.31
C GLU A 84 -12.19 2.70 8.82
N ILE A 85 -11.08 2.41 8.13
CA ILE A 85 -11.05 2.09 6.69
C ILE A 85 -11.27 0.60 6.44
N PHE A 86 -10.98 -0.24 7.43
CA PHE A 86 -10.99 -1.71 7.31
C PHE A 86 -12.20 -2.37 7.98
N ASN A 87 -13.29 -1.61 8.20
CA ASN A 87 -14.59 -2.11 8.65
C ASN A 87 -15.36 -2.72 7.47
N ASP A 88 -14.85 -3.85 6.97
CA ASP A 88 -15.57 -4.77 6.08
C ASP A 88 -16.28 -5.85 6.90
#